data_AF-A0A4C1XJV5-F1
#
_entry.id   AF-A0A4C1XJV5-F1
#
_cell.length_a   1.000
_cell.length_b   1.000
_cell.length_c   1.000
_cell.angle_alpha   90.00
_cell.angle_beta   90.00
_cell.angle_gamma   90.00
#
_symmetry.space_group_name_H-M   'P 1'
#
loop_
_entity.id
_entity.type
_entity.pdbx_description
1 polymer ?
#
loop_
_entity_poly.entity_id
_entity_poly.type
_entity_poly.pdbx_seq_one_letter_code
_entity_poly.pdbx_strand_id
1 'polypeptide(L)'
;MMKTSNDCSYILKCAGCRKVECIDEDIHTYSQHLSALHDDFKTRFEDILTMDIPPWIINPFDETEVANVVLQEELLELSTNEELKVKFRKGYQTFWLQAEIPEKYPGL
;
A
#
# COMPACT_ATOMS: atom_id res chain seq x y z
N MET A 1 5.54 10.05 38.32
CA MET A 1 4.29 9.46 38.82
C MET A 1 3.22 9.66 37.75
N MET A 2 3.03 8.66 36.88
CA MET A 2 2.13 8.74 35.72
C MET A 2 0.69 8.51 36.18
N LYS A 3 -0.22 9.42 35.82
CA LYS A 3 -1.66 9.25 36.03
C LYS A 3 -2.22 8.43 34.86
N THR A 4 -2.80 7.27 35.14
CA THR A 4 -3.57 6.50 34.16
C THR A 4 -4.98 7.09 34.06
N SER A 5 -5.25 7.78 32.95
CA SER A 5 -6.56 8.33 32.64
C SER A 5 -7.43 7.26 32.00
N ASN A 6 -8.15 6.49 32.82
CA ASN A 6 -9.10 5.45 32.38
C ASN A 6 -10.47 6.02 31.98
N ASP A 7 -10.49 7.10 31.19
CA ASP A 7 -11.76 7.61 30.66
C ASP A 7 -12.00 7.04 29.26
N CYS A 8 -12.73 5.92 29.23
CA CYS A 8 -13.34 5.35 28.03
C CYS A 8 -14.50 6.26 27.58
N SER A 9 -14.17 7.45 27.10
CA SER A 9 -15.12 8.52 26.74
C SER A 9 -15.61 8.45 25.28
N TYR A 10 -15.16 7.46 24.49
CA TYR A 10 -15.47 7.38 23.06
C TYR A 10 -16.66 6.48 22.67
N ILE A 11 -17.43 5.96 23.63
CA ILE A 11 -18.64 5.21 23.29
C ILE A 11 -19.75 6.18 22.90
N LEU A 12 -19.92 6.37 21.59
CA LEU A 12 -21.08 6.97 20.95
C LEU A 12 -22.38 6.51 21.62
N LYS A 13 -23.07 7.42 22.30
CA LYS A 13 -24.40 7.18 22.88
C LYS A 13 -25.46 7.11 21.77
N CYS A 14 -25.57 5.98 21.10
CA CYS A 14 -26.78 5.64 20.35
C CYS A 14 -27.87 5.19 21.32
N ALA A 15 -28.98 5.94 21.39
CA ALA A 15 -30.13 5.60 22.22
C ALA A 15 -30.78 4.31 21.69
N GLY A 16 -30.53 3.18 22.36
CA GLY A 16 -31.09 1.87 22.01
C GLY A 16 -30.11 0.70 22.08
N CYS A 17 -28.79 0.95 22.14
CA CYS A 17 -27.83 -0.13 22.37
C CYS A 17 -27.87 -0.55 23.84
N ARG A 18 -28.27 -1.81 24.10
CA ARG A 18 -27.96 -2.48 25.37
C ARG A 18 -26.46 -2.35 25.61
N LYS A 19 -26.05 -1.93 26.82
CA LYS A 19 -24.64 -2.03 27.23
C LYS A 19 -24.27 -3.51 27.15
N VAL A 20 -23.55 -3.89 26.10
CA VAL A 20 -22.86 -5.17 26.07
C VAL A 20 -21.68 -4.97 27.01
N GLU A 21 -21.73 -5.61 28.19
CA GLU A 21 -20.55 -5.73 29.03
C GLU A 21 -19.55 -6.55 28.23
N CYS A 22 -18.53 -5.88 27.70
CA CYS A 22 -17.41 -6.54 27.07
C CYS A 22 -16.51 -7.00 28.21
N ILE A 23 -16.40 -8.32 28.39
CA ILE A 23 -15.56 -8.89 29.43
C ILE A 23 -14.11 -8.63 29.00
N ASP A 24 -13.25 -8.20 29.92
CA ASP A 24 -11.84 -7.89 29.62
C ASP A 24 -11.12 -9.06 28.91
N GLU A 25 -11.57 -10.30 29.16
CA GLU A 25 -11.12 -11.52 28.50
C GLU A 25 -11.46 -11.52 27.00
N ASP A 26 -12.69 -11.16 26.61
CA ASP A 26 -13.10 -11.10 25.21
C ASP A 26 -12.31 -10.04 24.43
N ILE A 27 -12.07 -8.88 25.06
CA ILE A 27 -11.23 -7.81 24.49
C ILE A 27 -9.80 -8.31 24.29
N HIS A 28 -9.28 -9.05 25.26
CA HIS A 28 -7.94 -9.61 25.19
C HIS A 28 -7.82 -10.64 24.06
N THR A 29 -8.77 -11.58 23.95
CA THR A 29 -8.82 -12.57 22.87
C THR A 29 -8.91 -11.91 21.49
N TYR A 30 -9.77 -10.89 21.35
CA TYR A 30 -9.89 -10.16 20.08
C TYR A 30 -8.59 -9.43 19.72
N SER A 31 -7.95 -8.79 20.70
CA SER A 31 -6.67 -8.09 20.49
C SER A 31 -5.56 -9.06 20.10
N GLN A 32 -5.49 -10.24 20.72
CA GLN A 32 -4.55 -11.29 20.33
C GLN A 32 -4.77 -11.75 18.90
N HIS A 33 -6.04 -11.94 18.49
CA HIS A 33 -6.36 -12.33 17.12
C HIS A 33 -5.94 -11.28 16.10
N LEU A 34 -6.19 -10.00 16.36
CA LEU A 34 -5.77 -8.91 15.49
C LEU A 34 -4.24 -8.83 15.36
N SER A 35 -3.51 -9.03 16.46
CA SER A 35 -2.04 -9.07 16.43
C SER A 35 -1.54 -10.24 15.58
N ALA A 36 -2.07 -11.44 15.78
CA ALA A 36 -1.71 -12.62 14.99
C ALA A 36 -2.01 -12.45 13.51
N LEU A 37 -3.16 -11.85 13.17
CA LEU A 37 -3.53 -11.54 11.80
C LEU A 37 -2.54 -10.53 11.19
N HIS A 38 -2.24 -9.46 11.90
CA HIS A 38 -1.28 -8.46 11.44
C HIS A 38 0.12 -9.06 11.20
N ASP A 39 0.57 -9.96 12.07
CA ASP A 39 1.87 -10.63 11.92
C ASP A 39 1.86 -11.61 10.73
N ASP A 40 0.73 -12.30 10.48
CA ASP A 40 0.54 -13.11 9.26
C ASP A 40 0.62 -12.25 8.00
N PHE A 41 -0.06 -11.09 7.97
CA PHE A 41 0.02 -10.16 6.84
C PHE A 41 1.44 -9.65 6.62
N LYS A 42 2.14 -9.26 7.69
CA LYS A 42 3.53 -8.83 7.57
C LYS A 42 4.43 -9.92 6.99
N THR A 43 4.26 -11.16 7.44
CA THR A 43 5.08 -12.29 6.98
C THR A 43 4.75 -12.63 5.52
N ARG A 44 3.46 -12.67 5.17
CA ARG A 44 3.01 -13.04 3.82
C ARG A 44 3.36 -12.02 2.74
N PHE A 45 3.50 -10.75 3.13
CA PHE A 45 3.82 -9.65 2.22
C PHE A 45 5.18 -9.02 2.55
N GLU A 46 6.06 -9.73 3.27
CA GLU A 46 7.38 -9.21 3.64
C GLU A 46 8.20 -8.85 2.40
N ASP A 47 8.10 -9.65 1.35
CA ASP A 47 8.73 -9.43 0.06
C ASP A 47 8.32 -8.09 -0.56
N ILE A 48 7.03 -7.78 -0.60
CA ILE A 48 6.50 -6.51 -1.11
C ILE A 48 6.87 -5.34 -0.19
N LEU A 49 6.79 -5.54 1.12
CA LEU A 49 7.10 -4.50 2.12
C LEU A 49 8.59 -4.14 2.15
N THR A 50 9.47 -5.09 1.82
CA THR A 50 10.93 -4.91 1.81
C THR A 50 11.50 -4.72 0.40
N MET A 51 10.66 -4.69 -0.62
CA MET A 51 11.08 -4.50 -2.00
C MET A 51 11.70 -3.12 -2.21
N ASP A 52 12.95 -3.08 -2.69
CA ASP A 52 13.56 -1.86 -3.19
C ASP A 52 12.89 -1.45 -4.50
N ILE A 53 12.25 -0.29 -4.51
CA ILE A 53 11.62 0.25 -5.72
C ILE A 53 12.75 0.64 -6.70
N PRO A 54 12.82 0.01 -7.88
CA PRO A 54 13.82 0.37 -8.87
C PRO A 54 13.68 1.84 -9.29
N PRO A 55 14.79 2.57 -9.50
CA PRO A 55 14.76 3.98 -9.87
C PRO A 55 13.91 4.28 -11.13
N TRP A 56 13.86 3.36 -12.10
CA TRP A 56 13.07 3.50 -13.32
C TRP A 56 11.55 3.51 -13.08
N ILE A 57 11.05 2.92 -11.98
CA ILE A 57 9.61 3.01 -11.63
C ILE A 57 9.28 4.44 -11.18
N ILE A 58 10.20 5.06 -10.45
CA ILE A 58 10.07 6.42 -9.93
C ILE A 58 10.22 7.43 -11.08
N ASN A 59 11.25 7.27 -11.90
CA ASN A 59 11.47 8.04 -13.10
C ASN A 59 12.04 7.17 -14.23
N PRO A 60 11.19 6.74 -15.20
CA PRO A 60 11.64 5.86 -16.28
C PRO A 60 12.50 6.59 -17.32
N PHE A 61 12.66 7.92 -17.22
CA PHE A 61 13.40 8.74 -18.18
C PHE A 61 14.77 9.21 -17.68
N ASP A 62 15.12 8.92 -16.43
CA ASP A 62 16.47 9.15 -15.93
C ASP A 62 17.41 8.03 -16.39
N GLU A 63 18.69 8.37 -16.56
CA GLU A 63 19.73 7.38 -16.86
C GLU A 63 19.94 6.47 -15.64
N THR A 64 19.29 5.31 -15.66
CA THR A 64 19.43 4.30 -14.61
C THR A 64 20.14 3.08 -15.15
N GLU A 65 21.20 2.63 -14.47
CA GLU A 65 21.83 1.36 -14.81
C GLU A 65 20.89 0.20 -14.46
N VAL A 66 20.29 -0.40 -15.50
CA VAL A 66 19.39 -1.54 -15.35
C VAL A 66 20.23 -2.82 -15.26
N ALA A 67 20.23 -3.47 -14.10
CA ALA A 67 20.99 -4.70 -13.87
C ALA A 67 20.44 -5.93 -14.63
N ASN A 68 19.18 -5.88 -15.08
CA ASN A 68 18.53 -6.98 -15.79
C ASN A 68 18.60 -6.78 -17.32
N VAL A 69 19.42 -7.61 -17.98
CA VAL A 69 19.65 -7.56 -19.43
C VAL A 69 18.36 -7.72 -20.26
N VAL A 70 17.38 -8.48 -19.77
CA VAL A 70 16.11 -8.69 -20.50
C VAL A 70 15.27 -7.41 -20.54
N LEU A 71 15.30 -6.62 -19.47
CA LEU A 71 14.52 -5.39 -19.35
C LEU A 71 15.23 -4.17 -19.96
N GLN A 72 16.51 -4.29 -20.34
CA GLN A 72 17.29 -3.16 -20.86
C GLN A 72 16.70 -2.59 -22.15
N GLU A 73 16.23 -3.43 -23.08
CA GLU A 73 15.65 -2.95 -24.35
C GLU A 73 14.32 -2.22 -24.14
N GLU A 74 13.39 -2.82 -23.39
CA GLU A 74 12.08 -2.23 -23.10
C GLU A 74 12.21 -0.92 -22.32
N LEU A 75 13.10 -0.87 -21.32
CA LEU A 75 13.35 0.35 -20.55
C LEU A 75 14.08 1.41 -21.38
N LEU A 76 14.93 1.02 -22.32
CA LEU A 76 15.55 1.96 -23.26
C LEU A 76 14.52 2.56 -24.22
N GLU A 77 13.62 1.74 -24.77
CA GLU A 77 12.52 2.22 -25.60
C GLU A 77 11.61 3.18 -24.80
N LEU A 78 11.25 2.81 -23.57
CA LEU A 78 10.45 3.64 -22.68
C LEU A 78 11.14 4.98 -22.39
N SER A 79 12.42 4.97 -21.99
CA SER A 79 13.19 6.16 -21.61
C SER A 79 13.45 7.13 -22.76
N THR A 80 13.44 6.63 -24.01
CA THR A 80 13.63 7.43 -25.22
C THR A 80 12.31 7.91 -25.85
N ASN A 81 11.16 7.49 -25.32
CA ASN A 81 9.86 7.87 -25.83
C ASN A 81 9.46 9.30 -25.39
N GLU A 82 9.67 10.27 -26.29
CA GLU A 82 9.36 11.69 -26.06
C GLU A 82 7.87 11.97 -25.85
N GLU A 83 6.97 11.18 -26.46
CA GLU A 83 5.52 11.33 -26.24
C GLU A 83 5.16 10.96 -24.79
N LEU A 84 5.73 9.87 -24.28
CA LEU A 84 5.53 9.42 -22.91
C LEU A 84 6.16 10.37 -21.90
N LYS A 85 7.32 10.98 -22.20
CA LYS A 85 7.92 12.05 -21.37
C LYS A 85 6.95 13.20 -21.14
N VAL A 86 6.25 13.63 -22.18
CA VAL A 86 5.25 14.70 -22.07
C VAL A 86 4.09 14.27 -21.18
N LYS A 87 3.60 13.04 -21.31
CA LYS A 87 2.52 12.50 -20.47
C LYS A 87 2.94 12.36 -19.01
N PHE A 88 4.19 11.97 -18.75
CA PHE A 88 4.75 11.82 -17.42
C PHE A 88 4.80 13.13 -16.62
N ARG A 89 4.82 14.30 -17.28
CA ARG A 89 4.75 15.60 -16.60
C ARG A 89 3.50 15.79 -15.74
N LYS A 90 2.45 14.98 -15.97
CA LYS A 90 1.23 14.96 -15.12
C LYS A 90 1.42 14.20 -13.80
N GLY A 91 2.55 13.52 -13.63
CA GLY A 91 2.93 12.78 -12.43
C GLY A 91 2.85 11.26 -12.61
N TYR A 92 3.69 10.53 -11.86
CA TYR A 92 3.84 9.08 -11.97
C TYR A 92 2.53 8.30 -11.75
N GLN A 93 1.66 8.79 -10.85
CA GLN A 93 0.37 8.15 -10.55
C GLN A 93 -0.51 8.09 -11.79
N THR A 94 -0.71 9.23 -12.47
CA THR A 94 -1.51 9.27 -13.71
C THR A 94 -0.85 8.56 -14.88
N PHE A 95 0.48 8.48 -14.87
CA PHE A 95 1.24 7.83 -15.91
C PHE A 95 1.11 6.30 -15.86
N TRP A 96 1.25 5.72 -14.66
CA TRP A 96 1.17 4.28 -14.43
C TRP A 96 -0.28 3.79 -14.24
N LEU A 97 -1.13 4.54 -13.53
CA LEU A 97 -2.51 4.18 -13.26
C LEU A 97 -3.46 4.80 -14.30
N GLN A 98 -3.31 4.36 -15.56
CA GLN A 98 -4.18 4.82 -16.64
C GLN A 98 -5.55 4.14 -16.52
N ALA A 99 -6.63 4.93 -16.54
CA ALA A 99 -8.00 4.42 -16.47
C ALA A 99 -8.36 3.46 -17.63
N GLU A 100 -7.64 3.55 -18.74
CA GLU A 100 -7.82 2.71 -19.93
C GLU A 100 -7.18 1.31 -19.78
N ILE A 101 -6.27 1.10 -18.83
CA ILE A 101 -5.59 -0.20 -18.65
C ILE A 101 -6.59 -1.31 -18.29
N PRO A 102 -7.50 -1.13 -17.30
CA PRO A 102 -8.53 -2.12 -17.00
C PRO A 102 -9.46 -2.41 -18.18
N GLU A 103 -9.70 -1.44 -19.07
CA GLU A 103 -10.54 -1.62 -20.26
C GLU A 103 -9.82 -2.37 -21.38
N LYS A 104 -8.54 -2.04 -21.63
CA LYS A 104 -7.72 -2.66 -22.68
C LYS A 104 -7.21 -4.05 -22.29
N TYR A 105 -7.02 -4.29 -21.00
CA TYR A 105 -6.47 -5.53 -20.45
C TYR A 105 -7.31 -6.00 -19.26
N PRO A 106 -8.55 -6.47 -19.50
CA PRO A 106 -9.49 -6.83 -18.43
C PRO A 106 -9.09 -8.06 -17.60
N GLY A 107 -8.00 -8.73 -17.95
CA GLY A 107 -7.47 -9.90 -17.24
C GLY A 107 -6.10 -9.67 -16.57
N LEU A 108 -5.61 -8.43 -16.57
CA LEU A 108 -4.47 -7.98 -15.77
C LEU A 108 -4.95 -7.53 -14.39
#